data_AF-A0A0M8Y7C3-F1
#
_entry.id   AF-A0A0M8Y7C3-F1
#
_cell.length_a   1.000
_cell.length_b   1.000
_cell.length_c   1.000
_cell.angle_alpha   90.00
_cell.angle_beta   90.00
_cell.angle_gamma   90.00
#
_symmetry.space_group_name_H-M   'P 1'
#
loop_
_entity.id
_entity.type
_entity.pdbx_description
1 polymer ?
#
loop_
_entity_poly.entity_id
_entity_poly.type
_entity_poly.pdbx_seq_one_letter_code
_entity_poly.pdbx_strand_id
1 'polypeptide(L)'
;MSYAQAVNETVRALRTIRGQWAALLLAIETPPADHWPPRQLAHTMREGDDEQLVEDRAPLVLREHPAPLNLAALDAGRGVERLIFDLADTLAAAVQRTGEGDPRGWVCVDPRAPDSHRAAGSRRHGLHWACVWIEGRVLDEDTAPEHELDGAVSAPPFEVLPLYLLHEARRTARIAEARVLRALGLDRRETPLPEPCPWCGGELTLHSAPDGPPSVTCSGGRTCAAPVPLDSGERARVWEWDDLPELIAALGVDIPTAA
;
A
#
# COMPACT_ATOMS: atom_id res chain seq x y z
N MET A 1 -10.24 -9.04 -20.06
CA MET A 1 -9.17 -8.19 -19.50
C MET A 1 -7.95 -8.33 -20.38
N SER A 2 -7.33 -7.23 -20.81
CA SER A 2 -6.18 -7.28 -21.72
C SER A 2 -4.87 -7.56 -20.96
N TYR A 3 -3.86 -8.08 -21.66
CA TYR A 3 -2.50 -8.25 -21.13
C TYR A 3 -1.95 -6.94 -20.56
N ALA A 4 -2.02 -5.86 -21.34
CA ALA A 4 -1.55 -4.54 -20.94
C ALA A 4 -2.25 -4.01 -19.67
N GLN A 5 -3.55 -4.29 -19.51
CA GLN A 5 -4.27 -3.93 -18.29
C GLN A 5 -3.74 -4.71 -17.07
N ALA A 6 -3.50 -6.02 -17.22
CA ALA A 6 -2.97 -6.84 -16.13
C ALA A 6 -1.55 -6.41 -15.72
N VAL A 7 -0.70 -6.09 -16.69
CA VAL A 7 0.65 -5.53 -16.46
C VAL A 7 0.54 -4.21 -15.68
N ASN A 8 -0.22 -3.24 -16.20
CA ASN A 8 -0.37 -1.92 -15.57
C ASN A 8 -0.93 -1.99 -14.14
N GLU A 9 -1.95 -2.82 -13.91
CA GLU A 9 -2.51 -3.00 -12.57
C GLU A 9 -1.49 -3.60 -11.59
N THR A 10 -0.70 -4.56 -12.04
CA THR A 10 0.33 -5.22 -11.22
C THR A 10 1.46 -4.26 -10.88
N VAL A 11 1.98 -3.55 -11.89
CA VAL A 11 3.05 -2.55 -11.71
C VAL A 11 2.60 -1.44 -10.76
N ARG A 12 1.38 -0.92 -10.93
CA ARG A 12 0.82 0.09 -10.03
C ARG A 12 0.78 -0.43 -8.59
N ALA A 13 0.25 -1.63 -8.37
CA ALA A 13 0.15 -2.22 -7.04
C ALA A 13 1.53 -2.41 -6.37
N LEU A 14 2.53 -2.90 -7.11
CA LEU A 14 3.91 -3.05 -6.60
C LEU A 14 4.54 -1.69 -6.23
N ARG A 15 4.27 -0.65 -7.01
CA ARG A 15 4.72 0.73 -6.71
C ARG A 15 4.02 1.30 -5.49
N THR A 16 2.71 1.09 -5.33
CA THR A 16 1.97 1.47 -4.12
C THR A 16 2.57 0.82 -2.88
N ILE A 17 2.81 -0.49 -2.92
CA ILE A 17 3.43 -1.24 -1.81
C ILE A 17 4.79 -0.63 -1.45
N ARG A 18 5.66 -0.40 -2.45
CA ARG A 18 6.98 0.24 -2.24
C ARG A 18 6.87 1.64 -1.65
N GLY A 19 5.97 2.48 -2.18
CA GLY A 19 5.80 3.86 -1.73
C GLY A 19 5.27 3.97 -0.31
N GLN A 20 4.39 3.04 0.10
CA GLN A 20 3.76 3.05 1.42
C GLN A 20 4.50 2.22 2.47
N TRP A 21 5.57 1.50 2.09
CA TRP A 21 6.27 0.59 3.00
C TRP A 21 6.84 1.30 4.24
N ALA A 22 7.48 2.46 4.06
CA ALA A 22 8.01 3.24 5.17
C ALA A 22 6.90 3.69 6.14
N ALA A 23 5.76 4.13 5.61
CA ALA A 23 4.60 4.51 6.43
C ALA A 23 4.06 3.32 7.22
N LEU A 24 4.07 2.10 6.64
CA LEU A 24 3.66 0.89 7.34
C LEU A 24 4.64 0.50 8.45
N LEU A 25 5.95 0.65 8.22
CA LEU A 25 6.95 0.40 9.26
C LEU A 25 6.81 1.39 10.43
N LEU A 26 6.58 2.68 10.13
CA LEU A 26 6.25 3.68 11.15
C LEU A 26 4.95 3.36 11.89
N ALA A 27 3.98 2.76 11.19
CA ALA A 27 2.71 2.38 11.78
C ALA A 27 2.85 1.35 12.91
N ILE A 28 3.84 0.45 12.83
CA ILE A 28 4.12 -0.59 13.84
C ILE A 28 4.51 0.06 15.18
N GLU A 29 5.27 1.14 15.11
CA GLU A 29 5.80 1.89 16.26
C GLU A 29 4.87 3.01 16.73
N THR A 30 3.64 3.09 16.20
CA THR A 30 2.68 4.13 16.55
C THR A 30 1.37 3.49 17.00
N PRO A 31 0.78 3.89 18.14
CA PRO A 31 -0.52 3.38 18.56
C PRO A 31 -1.58 3.53 17.45
N PRO A 32 -2.55 2.60 17.36
CA PRO A 32 -3.70 2.78 16.48
C PRO A 32 -4.43 4.06 16.91
N ALA A 33 -4.72 4.96 15.96
CA ALA A 33 -5.55 6.12 16.23
C ALA A 33 -7.02 5.68 16.18
N ASP A 34 -7.66 5.58 17.34
CA ASP A 34 -9.07 5.21 17.47
C ASP A 34 -10.03 6.32 17.01
N HIS A 35 -9.52 7.53 16.73
CA HIS A 35 -10.32 8.66 16.26
C HIS A 35 -9.63 9.45 15.15
N TRP A 36 -10.49 10.11 14.39
CA TRP A 36 -10.21 11.14 13.40
C TRP A 36 -9.22 12.20 13.94
N PRO A 37 -8.27 12.72 13.13
CA PRO A 37 -8.20 12.62 11.67
C PRO A 37 -7.30 11.48 11.14
N PRO A 38 -7.48 11.07 9.87
CA PRO A 38 -6.60 10.14 9.17
C PRO A 38 -5.14 10.61 9.24
N ARG A 39 -4.19 9.67 9.24
CA ARG A 39 -2.75 9.98 9.32
C ARG A 39 -2.25 10.93 8.21
N GLN A 40 -2.91 10.94 7.06
CA GLN A 40 -2.64 11.88 5.96
C GLN A 40 -2.97 13.34 6.30
N LEU A 41 -3.82 13.60 7.30
CA LEU A 41 -4.17 14.94 7.78
C LEU A 41 -3.54 15.26 9.15
N ALA A 42 -2.98 14.26 9.83
CA ALA A 42 -2.35 14.45 11.14
C ALA A 42 -1.11 15.36 11.09
N HIS A 43 -0.34 15.32 10.00
CA HIS A 43 0.87 16.13 9.84
C HIS A 43 0.58 17.60 9.49
N THR A 44 -0.59 17.90 8.90
CA THR A 44 -1.03 19.27 8.62
C THR A 44 -1.73 19.93 9.83
N MET A 45 -2.07 19.14 10.85
CA MET A 45 -2.81 19.60 12.04
C MET A 45 -1.99 19.61 13.33
N ARG A 46 -0.74 19.13 13.32
CA ARG A 46 0.18 19.28 14.45
C ARG A 46 1.01 20.56 14.27
N GLU A 47 0.69 21.59 15.05
CA GLU A 47 1.71 22.60 15.39
C GLU A 47 2.82 21.91 16.20
N GLY A 48 4.06 22.27 15.88
CA GLY A 48 5.25 21.48 16.18
C GLY A 48 5.39 21.06 17.64
N ASP A 49 5.42 19.75 17.86
CA ASP A 49 5.82 19.14 19.12
C ASP A 49 7.15 18.41 18.87
N ASP A 50 8.21 19.22 18.71
CA ASP A 50 9.59 18.80 18.79
C ASP A 50 9.95 18.65 20.27
N GLU A 51 9.61 17.50 20.87
CA GLU A 51 10.26 17.07 22.11
C GLU A 51 10.34 15.55 22.18
N GLN A 52 11.13 14.99 21.27
CA GLN A 52 11.64 13.63 21.43
C GLN A 52 12.83 13.67 22.40
N LEU A 53 12.53 13.75 23.70
CA LEU A 53 13.54 13.62 24.77
C LEU A 53 14.10 12.19 24.76
N VAL A 54 15.23 12.01 24.07
CA VAL A 54 16.07 10.82 24.17
C VAL A 54 17.06 11.06 25.30
N GLU A 55 16.61 10.85 26.54
CA GLU A 55 17.51 10.84 27.71
C GLU A 55 18.05 9.42 27.95
N ASP A 56 19.39 9.35 27.97
CA ASP A 56 20.28 8.36 28.59
C ASP A 56 20.18 6.87 28.20
N ARG A 57 21.00 6.49 27.21
CA ARG A 57 21.29 5.08 26.86
C ARG A 57 22.54 4.55 27.59
N ALA A 58 22.33 3.83 28.69
CA ALA A 58 23.35 2.98 29.32
C ALA A 58 23.59 1.68 28.52
N PRO A 59 24.79 1.06 28.57
CA PRO A 59 25.19 0.04 27.61
C PRO A 59 24.82 -1.40 28.02
N LEU A 60 24.44 -2.20 27.00
CA LEU A 60 24.38 -3.66 26.96
C LEU A 60 23.32 -4.39 27.81
N VAL A 61 22.04 -4.02 27.65
CA VAL A 61 20.92 -4.93 27.95
C VAL A 61 20.54 -5.65 26.66
N LEU A 62 20.23 -6.94 26.75
CA LEU A 62 19.55 -7.71 25.71
C LEU A 62 18.46 -6.81 25.11
N ARG A 63 18.50 -6.49 23.82
CA ARG A 63 17.57 -5.53 23.20
C ARG A 63 16.14 -6.00 23.42
N GLU A 64 15.51 -5.52 24.48
CA GLU A 64 14.07 -5.43 24.63
C GLU A 64 13.65 -4.44 23.54
N HIS A 65 13.45 -4.96 22.33
CA HIS A 65 12.74 -4.22 21.32
C HIS A 65 11.39 -3.87 21.96
N PRO A 66 11.05 -2.57 22.09
CA PRO A 66 9.77 -2.18 22.67
C PRO A 66 8.68 -2.94 21.93
N ALA A 67 7.71 -3.47 22.68
CA ALA A 67 6.64 -4.24 22.08
C ALA A 67 5.95 -3.37 21.00
N PRO A 68 5.67 -3.92 19.82
CA PRO A 68 5.02 -3.18 18.74
C PRO A 68 3.72 -2.54 19.25
N LEU A 69 3.59 -1.23 19.05
CA LEU A 69 2.44 -0.46 19.52
C LEU A 69 1.19 -0.70 18.65
N ASN A 70 1.38 -1.26 17.45
CA ASN A 70 0.29 -1.64 16.54
C ASN A 70 0.53 -3.04 15.95
N LEU A 71 -0.06 -4.05 16.59
CA LEU A 71 0.01 -5.44 16.14
C LEU A 71 -0.63 -5.66 14.76
N ALA A 72 -1.69 -4.93 14.42
CA ALA A 72 -2.34 -5.05 13.12
C ALA A 72 -1.43 -4.58 11.98
N ALA A 73 -0.68 -3.50 12.18
CA ALA A 73 0.33 -3.03 11.22
C ALA A 73 1.48 -4.05 11.08
N LEU A 74 1.92 -4.66 12.19
CA LEU A 74 2.97 -5.68 12.17
C LEU A 74 2.53 -6.93 11.40
N ASP A 75 1.32 -7.43 11.67
CA ASP A 75 0.75 -8.58 10.99
C ASP A 75 0.54 -8.32 9.50
N ALA A 76 0.09 -7.11 9.14
CA ALA A 76 0.01 -6.67 7.75
C ALA A 76 1.39 -6.66 7.08
N GLY A 77 2.40 -6.09 7.74
CA GLY A 77 3.78 -6.07 7.24
C GLY A 77 4.32 -7.47 6.95
N ARG A 78 4.25 -8.36 7.94
CA ARG A 78 4.69 -9.78 7.80
C ARG A 78 3.90 -10.53 6.73
N GLY A 79 2.60 -10.26 6.63
CA GLY A 79 1.72 -10.85 5.63
C GLY A 79 2.06 -10.39 4.21
N VAL A 80 2.45 -9.13 4.04
CA VAL A 80 2.86 -8.56 2.74
C VAL A 80 4.24 -9.10 2.33
N GLU A 81 5.22 -9.12 3.23
CA GLU A 81 6.54 -9.71 2.96
C GLU A 81 6.44 -11.15 2.48
N ARG A 82 5.64 -11.96 3.17
CA ARG A 82 5.43 -13.35 2.77
C ARG A 82 4.87 -13.47 1.37
N LEU A 83 3.79 -12.74 1.07
CA LEU A 83 3.15 -12.78 -0.26
C LEU A 83 4.12 -12.37 -1.37
N ILE A 84 4.88 -11.29 -1.17
CA ILE A 84 5.78 -10.75 -2.19
C ILE A 84 7.01 -11.64 -2.36
N PHE A 85 7.61 -12.13 -1.27
CA PHE A 85 8.75 -13.03 -1.38
C PHE A 85 8.38 -14.40 -1.97
N ASP A 86 7.23 -14.96 -1.60
CA ASP A 86 6.78 -16.24 -2.15
C ASP A 86 6.39 -16.09 -3.64
N LEU A 87 5.87 -14.92 -4.04
CA LEU A 87 5.67 -14.59 -5.46
C LEU A 87 7.00 -14.50 -6.20
N ALA A 88 8.00 -13.80 -5.66
CA ALA A 88 9.32 -13.70 -6.28
C ALA A 88 9.96 -15.08 -6.46
N ASP A 89 9.89 -15.95 -5.44
CA ASP A 89 10.36 -17.33 -5.52
C ASP A 89 9.62 -18.13 -6.60
N THR A 90 8.29 -17.99 -6.69
CA THR A 90 7.46 -18.68 -7.70
C THR A 90 7.84 -18.25 -9.11
N LEU A 91 8.00 -16.94 -9.34
CA LEU A 91 8.39 -16.42 -10.63
C LEU A 91 9.83 -16.81 -10.98
N ALA A 92 10.77 -16.72 -10.03
CA ALA A 92 12.15 -17.12 -10.24
C ALA A 92 12.24 -18.59 -10.65
N ALA A 93 11.53 -19.48 -9.95
CA ALA A 93 11.49 -20.90 -10.29
C ALA A 93 10.93 -21.18 -11.69
N ALA A 94 10.06 -20.30 -12.21
CA ALA A 94 9.39 -20.50 -13.48
C ALA A 94 10.13 -19.89 -14.68
N VAL A 95 10.68 -18.67 -14.54
CA VAL A 95 11.18 -17.90 -15.69
C VAL A 95 12.66 -17.56 -15.63
N GLN A 96 13.35 -17.74 -14.51
CA GLN A 96 14.77 -17.38 -14.38
C GLN A 96 15.68 -18.41 -15.04
N ARG A 97 16.57 -17.94 -15.90
CA ARG A 97 17.59 -18.73 -16.61
C ARG A 97 19.02 -18.26 -16.34
N THR A 98 19.18 -17.28 -15.45
CA THR A 98 20.47 -16.74 -15.04
C THR A 98 21.39 -17.81 -14.44
N GLY A 99 22.68 -17.71 -14.73
CA GLY A 99 23.70 -18.53 -14.08
C GLY A 99 23.87 -18.22 -12.60
N GLU A 100 24.61 -19.06 -11.89
CA GLU A 100 24.98 -18.83 -10.50
C GLU A 100 25.79 -17.53 -10.36
N GLY A 101 25.40 -16.68 -9.41
CA GLY A 101 26.08 -15.41 -9.13
C GLY A 101 25.69 -14.24 -10.03
N ASP A 102 24.77 -14.42 -10.98
CA ASP A 102 24.24 -13.30 -11.77
C ASP A 102 23.49 -12.30 -10.85
N PRO A 103 23.87 -11.01 -10.84
CA PRO A 103 23.25 -10.01 -9.97
C PRO A 103 21.76 -9.74 -10.30
N ARG A 104 21.30 -10.10 -11.50
CA ARG A 104 19.88 -10.00 -11.91
C ARG A 104 19.03 -11.13 -11.34
N GLY A 105 19.67 -12.21 -10.90
CA GLY A 105 19.01 -13.40 -10.37
C GLY A 105 18.35 -13.14 -9.02
N TRP A 106 17.12 -13.64 -8.88
CA TRP A 106 16.52 -13.85 -7.57
C TRP A 106 17.02 -15.18 -7.00
N VAL A 107 17.74 -15.08 -5.88
CA VAL A 107 18.27 -16.24 -5.17
C VAL A 107 17.26 -16.67 -4.12
N CYS A 108 16.45 -17.66 -4.49
CA CYS A 108 15.65 -18.44 -3.55
C CYS A 108 16.58 -19.47 -2.90
N VAL A 109 16.67 -19.44 -1.57
CA VAL A 109 17.47 -20.40 -0.81
C VAL A 109 16.56 -21.55 -0.43
N ASP A 110 16.98 -22.79 -0.72
CA ASP A 110 16.25 -23.98 -0.30
C ASP A 110 16.05 -23.96 1.23
N PRO A 111 14.79 -23.91 1.72
CA PRO A 111 14.50 -23.93 3.14
C PRO A 111 15.07 -25.17 3.86
N ARG A 112 15.33 -26.26 3.13
CA ARG A 112 15.86 -27.53 3.64
C ARG A 112 17.38 -27.61 3.63
N ALA A 113 18.07 -26.61 3.10
CA ALA A 113 19.53 -26.57 3.13
C ALA A 113 20.04 -26.42 4.58
N PRO A 114 21.18 -27.04 4.95
CA PRO A 114 21.73 -26.98 6.31
C PRO A 114 22.00 -25.55 6.83
N ASP A 115 22.25 -24.60 5.92
CA ASP A 115 22.53 -23.20 6.21
C ASP A 115 21.36 -22.24 5.86
N SER A 116 20.15 -22.78 5.66
CA SER A 116 18.97 -21.99 5.24
C SER A 116 18.63 -20.84 6.19
N HIS A 117 18.95 -20.98 7.49
CA HIS A 117 18.78 -19.93 8.49
C HIS A 117 19.72 -18.71 8.32
N ARG A 118 20.84 -18.85 7.60
CA ARG A 118 21.84 -17.79 7.37
C ARG A 118 21.79 -17.22 5.96
N ALA A 119 21.25 -17.98 5.02
CA ALA A 119 21.18 -17.58 3.63
C ALA A 119 19.84 -16.87 3.37
N ALA A 120 19.81 -15.56 3.70
CA ALA A 120 18.67 -14.70 3.37
C ALA A 120 18.54 -14.43 1.86
N GLY A 121 19.42 -14.98 1.01
CA GLY A 121 19.35 -14.88 -0.46
C GLY A 121 19.08 -13.46 -0.94
N SER A 122 18.24 -13.33 -1.97
CA SER A 122 17.77 -12.01 -2.43
C SER A 122 16.76 -11.36 -1.46
N ARG A 123 16.12 -12.14 -0.58
CA ARG A 123 15.19 -11.63 0.47
C ARG A 123 15.90 -10.69 1.46
N ARG A 124 17.23 -10.79 1.63
CA ARG A 124 18.02 -9.88 2.49
C ARG A 124 17.98 -8.40 2.06
N HIS A 125 17.71 -8.16 0.78
CA HIS A 125 17.60 -6.81 0.22
C HIS A 125 16.22 -6.17 0.51
N GLY A 126 15.34 -6.92 1.18
CA GLY A 126 14.05 -6.44 1.68
C GLY A 126 12.96 -6.37 0.63
N LEU A 127 11.77 -5.94 1.08
CA LEU A 127 10.56 -5.90 0.26
C LEU A 127 10.71 -5.01 -0.98
N HIS A 128 11.40 -3.88 -0.85
CA HIS A 128 11.57 -2.94 -1.95
C HIS A 128 12.22 -3.63 -3.16
N TRP A 129 13.31 -4.36 -2.92
CA TRP A 129 14.02 -5.10 -3.96
C TRP A 129 13.14 -6.19 -4.59
N ALA A 130 12.41 -6.95 -3.77
CA ALA A 130 11.51 -7.98 -4.29
C ALA A 130 10.43 -7.40 -5.22
N CYS A 131 9.83 -6.26 -4.85
CA CYS A 131 8.86 -5.58 -5.70
C CYS A 131 9.47 -5.09 -7.02
N VAL A 132 10.67 -4.50 -6.99
CA VAL A 132 11.41 -4.09 -8.22
C VAL A 132 11.67 -5.30 -9.11
N TRP A 133 12.14 -6.39 -8.53
CA TRP A 133 12.48 -7.59 -9.28
C TRP A 133 11.24 -8.22 -9.95
N ILE A 134 10.12 -8.32 -9.23
CA ILE A 134 8.84 -8.80 -9.80
C ILE A 134 8.34 -7.86 -10.90
N GLU A 135 8.45 -6.54 -10.69
CA GLU A 135 8.05 -5.52 -11.67
C GLU A 135 8.77 -5.74 -13.00
N GLY A 136 10.08 -5.97 -12.98
CA GLY A 136 10.86 -6.27 -14.19
C GLY A 136 10.39 -7.52 -14.92
N ARG A 137 10.01 -8.59 -14.19
CA ARG A 137 9.45 -9.81 -14.81
C ARG A 137 8.08 -9.57 -15.44
N VAL A 138 7.25 -8.75 -14.82
CA VAL A 138 5.92 -8.39 -15.35
C VAL A 138 6.01 -7.47 -16.58
N LEU A 139 7.10 -6.70 -16.68
CA LEU A 139 7.41 -5.85 -17.84
C LEU A 139 8.19 -6.58 -18.94
N ASP A 140 8.43 -7.89 -18.79
CA ASP A 140 9.25 -8.71 -19.68
C ASP A 140 10.68 -8.16 -19.89
N GLU A 141 11.25 -7.54 -18.85
CA GLU A 141 12.64 -7.05 -18.85
C GLU A 141 13.64 -8.21 -18.96
N ASP A 142 14.65 -8.01 -19.80
CA ASP A 142 15.74 -8.95 -20.10
C ASP A 142 15.27 -10.31 -20.67
N THR A 143 14.24 -10.28 -21.51
CA THR A 143 13.70 -11.47 -22.21
C THR A 143 14.25 -11.65 -23.64
N ALA A 144 15.07 -10.72 -24.11
CA ALA A 144 15.73 -10.79 -25.41
C ALA A 144 17.17 -11.32 -25.30
N PRO A 145 17.70 -12.00 -26.33
CA PRO A 145 19.11 -12.40 -26.38
C PRO A 145 20.05 -11.19 -26.25
N GLU A 146 21.12 -11.36 -25.49
CA GLU A 146 22.10 -10.30 -25.24
C GLU A 146 23.34 -10.49 -26.10
N HIS A 147 23.99 -9.39 -26.47
CA HIS A 147 25.26 -9.41 -27.19
C HIS A 147 26.39 -9.10 -26.22
N GLU A 148 27.35 -10.01 -26.11
CA GLU A 148 28.54 -9.82 -25.32
C GLU A 148 29.56 -8.93 -26.06
N LEU A 149 30.53 -8.38 -25.32
CA LEU A 149 31.53 -7.45 -25.85
C LEU A 149 32.45 -8.10 -26.90
N ASP A 150 32.57 -9.42 -26.89
CA ASP A 150 33.30 -10.21 -27.88
C ASP A 150 32.47 -10.56 -29.13
N GLY A 151 31.21 -10.13 -29.18
CA GLY A 151 30.27 -10.41 -30.26
C GLY A 151 29.52 -11.73 -30.12
N ALA A 152 29.72 -12.50 -29.05
CA ALA A 152 28.92 -13.68 -28.76
C ALA A 152 27.47 -13.29 -28.42
N VAL A 153 26.52 -14.16 -28.75
CA VAL A 153 25.11 -14.00 -28.38
C VAL A 153 24.80 -14.96 -27.25
N SER A 154 24.39 -14.42 -26.10
CA SER A 154 23.97 -15.21 -24.96
C SER A 154 22.45 -15.38 -24.95
N ALA A 155 22.00 -16.51 -24.37
CA ALA A 155 20.58 -16.76 -24.18
C ALA A 155 19.99 -15.70 -23.23
N PRO A 156 18.71 -15.32 -23.39
CA PRO A 156 18.08 -14.35 -22.50
C PRO A 156 18.12 -14.86 -21.04
N PRO A 157 18.44 -13.99 -20.07
CA PRO A 157 18.50 -14.36 -18.66
C PRO A 157 17.13 -14.73 -18.07
N PHE A 158 16.03 -14.31 -18.71
CA PHE A 158 14.67 -14.66 -18.31
C PHE A 158 13.81 -15.07 -19.50
N GLU A 159 12.86 -15.98 -19.24
CA GLU A 159 11.79 -16.28 -20.19
C GLU A 159 10.65 -15.27 -20.07
N VAL A 160 9.90 -15.08 -21.17
CA VAL A 160 8.67 -14.29 -21.18
C VAL A 160 7.69 -14.85 -20.17
N LEU A 161 7.06 -13.96 -19.38
CA LEU A 161 6.18 -14.38 -18.30
C LEU A 161 4.91 -15.05 -18.85
N PRO A 162 4.64 -16.33 -18.52
CA PRO A 162 3.40 -16.98 -18.93
C PRO A 162 2.16 -16.25 -18.38
N LEU A 163 1.10 -16.18 -19.18
CA LEU A 163 -0.12 -15.43 -18.84
C LEU A 163 -0.75 -15.84 -17.49
N TYR A 164 -0.69 -17.13 -17.13
CA TYR A 164 -1.23 -17.60 -15.85
C TYR A 164 -0.42 -17.06 -14.66
N LEU A 165 0.91 -16.92 -14.80
CA LEU A 165 1.76 -16.31 -13.77
C LEU A 165 1.58 -14.80 -13.72
N LEU A 166 1.30 -14.13 -14.84
CA LEU A 166 0.91 -12.71 -14.82
C LEU A 166 -0.39 -12.51 -14.02
N HIS A 167 -1.39 -13.38 -14.19
CA HIS A 167 -2.63 -13.32 -13.42
C HIS A 167 -2.40 -13.58 -11.92
N GLU A 168 -1.52 -14.53 -11.58
CA GLU A 168 -1.15 -14.79 -10.19
C GLU A 168 -0.37 -13.62 -9.58
N ALA A 169 0.60 -13.06 -10.31
CA ALA A 169 1.36 -11.89 -9.88
C ALA A 169 0.43 -10.69 -9.61
N ARG A 170 -0.49 -10.42 -10.54
CA ARG A 170 -1.52 -9.40 -10.37
C ARG A 170 -2.35 -9.62 -9.12
N ARG A 171 -2.90 -10.82 -8.95
CA ARG A 171 -3.76 -11.17 -7.82
C ARG A 171 -3.01 -10.98 -6.51
N THR A 172 -1.80 -11.50 -6.41
CA THR A 172 -0.97 -11.43 -5.21
C THR A 172 -0.54 -10.00 -4.89
N ALA A 173 -0.11 -9.22 -5.88
CA ALA A 173 0.22 -7.80 -5.71
C ALA A 173 -1.00 -7.00 -5.23
N ARG A 174 -2.19 -7.24 -5.78
CA ARG A 174 -3.43 -6.56 -5.35
C ARG A 174 -3.85 -6.94 -3.93
N ILE A 175 -3.70 -8.21 -3.54
CA ILE A 175 -3.97 -8.65 -2.16
C ILE A 175 -3.00 -7.96 -1.18
N ALA A 176 -1.71 -7.90 -1.54
CA ALA A 176 -0.69 -7.25 -0.74
C ALA A 176 -0.93 -5.73 -0.64
N GLU A 177 -1.20 -5.06 -1.75
CA GLU A 177 -1.56 -3.63 -1.79
C GLU A 177 -2.76 -3.35 -0.88
N ALA A 178 -3.84 -4.11 -1.02
CA ALA A 178 -5.04 -3.90 -0.22
C ALA A 178 -4.78 -4.12 1.28
N ARG A 179 -3.86 -5.03 1.65
CA ARG A 179 -3.42 -5.18 3.06
C ARG A 179 -2.66 -3.95 3.56
N VAL A 180 -1.73 -3.41 2.77
CA VAL A 180 -0.99 -2.19 3.12
C VAL A 180 -1.96 -1.02 3.30
N LEU A 181 -2.84 -0.79 2.33
CA LEU A 181 -3.80 0.32 2.37
C LEU A 181 -4.75 0.19 3.57
N ARG A 182 -5.28 -1.00 3.87
CA ARG A 182 -6.13 -1.21 5.06
C ARG A 182 -5.38 -0.94 6.36
N ALA A 183 -4.16 -1.45 6.49
CA ALA A 183 -3.36 -1.26 7.70
C ALA A 183 -3.01 0.20 7.97
N LEU A 184 -2.86 0.98 6.89
CA LEU A 184 -2.62 2.42 6.97
C LEU A 184 -3.91 3.26 7.06
N GLY A 185 -5.08 2.63 6.97
CA GLY A 185 -6.36 3.32 6.92
C GLY A 185 -6.58 4.13 5.64
N LEU A 186 -5.85 3.79 4.57
CA LEU A 186 -5.90 4.42 3.24
C LEU A 186 -6.81 3.68 2.27
N ASP A 187 -7.38 2.53 2.66
CA ASP A 187 -8.36 1.84 1.82
C ASP A 187 -9.63 2.68 1.68
N ARG A 188 -10.44 2.41 0.65
CA ARG A 188 -11.71 3.13 0.47
C ARG A 188 -12.56 2.93 1.73
N ARG A 189 -12.83 4.01 2.47
CA ARG A 189 -13.62 4.00 3.70
C ARG A 189 -14.91 4.77 3.49
N GLU A 190 -16.01 4.13 3.88
CA GLU A 190 -17.29 4.76 4.11
C GLU A 190 -17.42 4.95 5.62
N THR A 191 -17.48 6.20 6.07
CA THR A 191 -17.58 6.54 7.50
C THR A 191 -18.85 7.34 7.71
N PRO A 192 -19.82 6.87 8.53
CA PRO A 192 -20.97 7.68 8.88
C PRO A 192 -20.50 8.88 9.69
N LEU A 193 -20.94 10.08 9.29
CA LEU A 193 -20.72 11.29 10.05
C LEU A 193 -21.71 11.32 11.24
N PRO A 194 -21.28 11.73 12.43
CA PRO A 194 -22.15 11.78 13.61
C PRO A 194 -23.23 12.85 13.47
N GLU A 195 -22.97 13.91 12.72
CA GLU A 195 -23.95 14.96 12.46
C GLU A 195 -24.90 14.60 11.30
N PRO A 196 -26.22 14.83 11.46
CA PRO A 196 -27.18 14.64 10.40
C PRO A 196 -27.07 15.76 9.34
N CYS A 197 -27.56 15.47 8.13
CA CYS A 197 -27.61 16.42 7.03
C CYS A 197 -28.41 17.69 7.41
N PRO A 198 -27.85 18.90 7.31
CA PRO A 198 -28.53 20.15 7.68
C PRO A 198 -29.82 20.42 6.89
N TRP A 199 -29.93 19.88 5.68
CA TRP A 199 -31.04 20.16 4.77
C TRP A 199 -32.20 19.17 4.85
N CYS A 200 -31.96 17.94 5.32
CA CYS A 200 -33.02 16.92 5.36
C CYS A 200 -32.99 16.01 6.59
N GLY A 201 -32.01 16.15 7.47
CA GLY A 201 -31.82 15.31 8.65
C GLY A 201 -31.33 13.89 8.37
N GLY A 202 -31.09 13.53 7.10
CA GLY A 202 -30.59 12.22 6.71
C GLY A 202 -29.14 11.97 7.14
N GLU A 203 -28.79 10.72 7.37
CA GLU A 203 -27.41 10.31 7.66
C GLU A 203 -26.45 10.74 6.54
N LEU A 204 -25.30 11.26 6.94
CA LEU A 204 -24.22 11.62 6.03
C LEU A 204 -23.14 10.53 6.08
N THR A 205 -22.58 10.17 4.93
CA THR A 205 -21.52 9.17 4.82
C THR A 205 -20.34 9.78 4.07
N LEU A 206 -19.18 9.86 4.73
CA LEU A 206 -17.92 10.26 4.14
C LEU A 206 -17.29 9.08 3.40
N HIS A 207 -17.03 9.28 2.12
CA HIS A 207 -16.28 8.40 1.25
C HIS A 207 -14.86 8.94 1.13
N SER A 208 -13.88 8.21 1.65
CA SER A 208 -12.46 8.50 1.42
C SER A 208 -11.89 7.41 0.53
N ALA A 209 -11.13 7.76 -0.50
CA ALA A 209 -10.45 6.80 -1.37
C ALA A 209 -8.95 7.13 -1.47
N PRO A 210 -8.07 6.13 -1.64
CA PRO A 210 -6.62 6.37 -1.71
C PRO A 210 -6.22 7.23 -2.91
N ASP A 211 -6.95 7.11 -4.03
CA ASP A 211 -6.62 7.74 -5.31
C ASP A 211 -7.58 8.89 -5.66
N GLY A 212 -8.37 9.41 -4.71
CA GLY A 212 -9.39 10.42 -5.01
C GLY A 212 -9.69 11.35 -3.84
N PRO A 213 -10.19 12.57 -4.13
CA PRO A 213 -10.64 13.46 -3.08
C PRO A 213 -11.74 12.80 -2.23
N PRO A 214 -11.82 13.11 -0.94
CA PRO A 214 -12.95 12.69 -0.14
C PRO A 214 -14.25 13.33 -0.66
N SER A 215 -15.34 12.60 -0.58
CA SER A 215 -16.68 13.09 -0.89
C SER A 215 -17.67 12.64 0.18
N VAL A 216 -18.77 13.36 0.36
CA VAL A 216 -19.83 13.00 1.32
C VAL A 216 -21.12 12.73 0.56
N THR A 217 -21.86 11.69 0.92
CA THR A 217 -23.19 11.40 0.39
C THR A 217 -24.24 11.52 1.49
N CYS A 218 -25.43 12.03 1.15
CA CYS A 218 -26.58 12.01 2.07
C CYS A 218 -27.57 10.87 1.76
N SER A 219 -28.01 10.16 2.79
CA SER A 219 -29.02 9.09 2.68
C SER A 219 -30.43 9.59 2.32
N GLY A 220 -30.69 10.89 2.47
CA GLY A 220 -31.92 11.58 2.03
C GLY A 220 -32.10 11.63 0.51
N GLY A 221 -31.14 11.12 -0.26
CA GLY A 221 -31.32 10.83 -1.68
C GLY A 221 -31.67 12.06 -2.52
N ARG A 222 -32.49 11.85 -3.56
CA ARG A 222 -33.04 12.92 -4.42
C ARG A 222 -33.95 13.91 -3.69
N THR A 223 -34.53 13.50 -2.56
CA THR A 223 -35.45 14.34 -1.78
C THR A 223 -34.72 15.36 -0.92
N CYS A 224 -33.40 15.25 -0.77
CA CYS A 224 -32.58 16.24 -0.09
C CYS A 224 -32.50 17.54 -0.91
N ALA A 225 -32.84 18.66 -0.26
CA ALA A 225 -32.85 20.01 -0.83
C ALA A 225 -31.47 20.69 -0.82
N ALA A 226 -30.40 19.95 -0.51
CA ALA A 226 -29.05 20.49 -0.48
C ALA A 226 -28.64 21.07 -1.86
N PRO A 227 -27.94 22.22 -1.88
CA PRO A 227 -27.58 22.93 -3.11
C PRO A 227 -26.38 22.31 -3.87
N VAL A 228 -26.23 20.99 -3.82
CA VAL A 228 -25.13 20.26 -4.47
C VAL A 228 -25.64 19.28 -5.53
N PRO A 229 -24.82 18.86 -6.50
CA PRO A 229 -25.20 17.88 -7.50
C PRO A 229 -25.67 16.55 -6.90
N LEU A 230 -26.44 15.80 -7.69
CA LEU A 230 -26.65 14.37 -7.42
C LEU A 230 -25.45 13.58 -7.94
N ASP A 231 -25.24 12.40 -7.38
CA ASP A 231 -24.26 11.44 -7.90
C ASP A 231 -24.56 11.08 -9.37
N SER A 232 -23.59 10.45 -10.02
CA SER A 232 -23.73 9.97 -11.41
C SER A 232 -24.92 9.02 -11.64
N GLY A 233 -25.46 8.42 -10.58
CA GLY A 233 -26.66 7.59 -10.61
C GLY A 233 -27.98 8.32 -10.36
N GLU A 234 -27.95 9.64 -10.14
CA GLU A 234 -29.06 10.48 -9.69
C GLU A 234 -29.76 9.97 -8.40
N ARG A 235 -29.05 9.27 -7.52
CA ARG A 235 -29.59 8.62 -6.32
C ARG A 235 -29.47 9.50 -5.09
N ALA A 236 -28.33 10.15 -4.88
CA ALA A 236 -28.02 10.87 -3.65
C ALA A 236 -27.28 12.18 -3.93
N ARG A 237 -27.43 13.16 -3.03
CA ARG A 237 -26.64 14.39 -3.05
C ARG A 237 -25.20 14.06 -2.66
N VAL A 238 -24.26 14.57 -3.44
CA VAL A 238 -22.82 14.38 -3.23
C VAL A 238 -22.16 15.72 -3.05
N TRP A 239 -21.42 15.86 -1.94
CA TRP A 239 -20.46 16.95 -1.76
C TRP A 239 -19.11 16.41 -2.17
N GLU A 240 -18.58 16.89 -3.29
CA GLU A 240 -17.20 16.63 -3.69
C GLU A 240 -16.26 17.59 -2.93
N TRP A 241 -14.95 17.42 -3.10
CA TRP A 241 -13.92 18.21 -2.37
C TRP A 241 -14.22 19.71 -2.28
N ASP A 242 -14.62 20.30 -3.41
CA ASP A 242 -14.85 21.75 -3.52
C ASP A 242 -16.11 22.19 -2.75
N ASP A 243 -17.06 21.29 -2.51
CA ASP A 243 -18.32 21.55 -1.80
C ASP A 243 -18.22 21.27 -0.28
N LEU A 244 -17.16 20.58 0.17
CA LEU A 244 -16.98 20.20 1.57
C LEU A 244 -16.90 21.40 2.52
N PRO A 245 -16.26 22.54 2.20
CA PRO A 245 -16.25 23.70 3.08
C PRO A 245 -17.65 24.24 3.38
N GLU A 246 -18.55 24.24 2.38
CA GLU A 246 -19.94 24.68 2.57
C GLU A 246 -20.72 23.72 3.46
N LEU A 247 -20.49 22.41 3.31
CA LEU A 247 -21.06 21.39 4.18
C LEU A 247 -20.60 21.57 5.64
N ILE A 248 -19.30 21.78 5.86
CA ILE A 248 -18.73 21.98 7.20
C ILE A 248 -19.32 23.23 7.85
N ALA A 249 -19.40 24.33 7.10
CA ALA A 249 -20.01 25.57 7.58
C ALA A 249 -21.49 25.38 7.95
N ALA A 250 -22.25 24.62 7.15
CA ALA A 250 -23.66 24.35 7.40
C ALA A 250 -23.92 23.40 8.58
N LEU A 251 -23.00 22.46 8.84
CA LEU A 251 -23.06 21.56 9.98
C LEU A 251 -22.74 22.27 11.30
N GLY A 252 -22.09 23.43 11.25
CA GLY A 252 -21.68 24.17 12.45
C GLY A 252 -20.66 23.40 13.29
N VAL A 253 -19.88 22.50 12.66
CA VAL A 253 -18.80 21.80 13.34
C VAL A 253 -17.70 22.83 13.60
N ASP A 254 -17.56 23.25 14.86
CA ASP A 254 -16.33 23.88 15.32
C ASP A 254 -15.21 22.87 15.11
N ILE A 255 -14.36 23.08 14.12
CA ILE A 255 -13.07 22.39 14.05
C ILE A 255 -12.34 22.81 15.33
N PRO A 256 -12.07 21.91 16.28
CA PRO A 256 -11.51 22.31 17.56
C PRO A 256 -10.17 23.02 17.31
N THR A 257 -10.17 24.33 17.53
CA THR A 257 -8.97 25.13 17.71
C THR A 257 -8.37 24.67 19.04
N ALA A 258 -7.26 23.94 18.98
CA ALA A 258 -6.54 23.52 20.18
C ALA A 258 -6.19 24.75 21.03
N ALA A 259 -6.55 24.70 22.31
CA ALA A 259 -6.19 25.65 23.35
C ALA A 259 -5.20 25.00 24.32
#